data_AF-A0A379QUM0-F1
#
_entry.id   AF-A0A379QUM0-F1
#
_cell.length_a   1.000
_cell.length_b   1.000
_cell.length_c   1.000
_cell.angle_alpha   90.00
_cell.angle_beta   90.00
_cell.angle_gamma   90.00
#
_symmetry.space_group_name_H-M   'P 1'
#
loop_
_entity.id
_entity.type
_entity.pdbx_description
1 polymer ?
#
loop_
_entity_poly.entity_id
_entity_poly.type
_entity_poly.pdbx_seq_one_letter_code
_entity_poly.pdbx_strand_id
1 'polypeptide(L)' 'MKTFFIKPAPGRMVRDPDTLEFLKPGGEEKPFTPYWCRRLDDGDVTGFNPNEAQPAVTAGKAKATDADAVEKKA' A
#
# COMPACT_ATOMS: atom_id res chain seq x y z
N MET A 1 -15.43 -1.37 14.61
CA MET A 1 -15.36 -1.25 13.13
C MET A 1 -14.38 -2.30 12.65
N LYS A 2 -14.65 -3.00 11.55
CA LYS A 2 -13.75 -4.04 11.04
C LYS A 2 -12.65 -3.40 10.20
N THR A 3 -11.40 -3.79 10.42
CA THR A 3 -10.24 -3.36 9.63
C THR A 3 -9.60 -4.57 8.97
N PHE A 4 -8.81 -4.32 7.93
CA PHE A 4 -8.08 -5.34 7.20
C PHE A 4 -6.83 -4.73 6.56
N PHE A 5 -5.85 -5.57 6.24
CA PHE A 5 -4.60 -5.13 5.62
C PHE A 5 -4.70 -5.23 4.10
N ILE A 6 -4.39 -4.13 3.43
CA ILE A 6 -4.38 -4.04 1.96
C ILE A 6 -3.08 -3.47 1.44
N LYS A 7 -2.68 -3.90 0.25
CA LYS A 7 -1.59 -3.31 -0.51
C LYS A 7 -2.02 -3.04 -1.95
N PRO A 8 -1.45 -2.03 -2.63
CA PRO A 8 -1.69 -1.83 -4.05
C PRO A 8 -1.31 -3.08 -4.86
N ALA A 9 -2.06 -3.32 -5.93
CA ALA A 9 -1.63 -4.29 -6.92
C ALA A 9 -0.29 -3.86 -7.56
N PRO A 10 0.57 -4.80 -7.99
CA PRO A 10 1.83 -4.47 -8.65
C PRO A 10 1.61 -3.55 -9.86
N GLY A 11 2.39 -2.47 -9.93
CA GLY A 11 2.25 -1.46 -11.00
C GLY A 11 1.05 -0.53 -10.85
N ARG A 12 0.32 -0.57 -9.72
CA ARG A 12 -0.75 0.37 -9.39
C ARG A 12 -0.34 1.30 -8.26
N MET A 13 -0.79 2.55 -8.38
CA MET A 13 -0.74 3.54 -7.31
C MET A 13 -2.17 3.89 -6.91
N VAL A 14 -2.56 3.50 -5.70
CA VAL A 14 -3.91 3.74 -5.18
C VAL A 14 -3.83 4.84 -4.12
N ARG A 15 -4.62 5.90 -4.28
CA ARG A 15 -4.74 6.96 -3.28
C ARG A 15 -5.79 6.61 -2.24
N ASP A 16 -5.48 6.92 -1.00
CA ASP A 16 -6.43 6.90 0.10
C ASP A 16 -7.38 8.11 -0.01
N PRO A 17 -8.70 7.93 0.09
CA PRO A 17 -9.66 9.03 0.00
C PRO A 17 -9.60 10.01 1.17
N ASP A 18 -9.13 9.55 2.35
CA ASP A 18 -9.10 10.34 3.58
C ASP A 18 -7.77 11.09 3.74
N THR A 19 -6.65 10.40 3.52
CA THR A 19 -5.31 11.01 3.65
C THR A 19 -4.82 11.68 2.38
N LEU A 20 -5.42 11.34 1.23
CA LEU A 20 -4.98 11.75 -0.12
C LEU A 20 -3.56 11.30 -0.50
N GLU A 21 -2.94 10.49 0.34
CA GLU A 21 -1.63 9.89 0.11
C GLU A 21 -1.76 8.55 -0.63
N PHE A 22 -0.67 8.14 -1.29
CA PHE A 22 -0.62 6.82 -1.92
C PHE A 22 -0.41 5.72 -0.87
N LEU A 23 -1.12 4.61 -1.03
CA LEU A 23 -0.91 3.41 -0.24
C LEU A 23 0.54 2.92 -0.38
N LYS A 24 1.11 2.49 0.74
CA LYS A 24 2.47 1.94 0.76
C LYS A 24 2.54 0.65 -0.07
N PRO A 25 3.64 0.41 -0.80
CA PRO A 25 3.85 -0.85 -1.52
C PRO A 25 3.81 -2.10 -0.62
N GLY A 26 4.27 -1.96 0.63
CA GLY A 26 4.21 -3.02 1.65
C GLY A 26 2.83 -3.22 2.28
N GLY A 27 1.86 -2.38 1.92
CA GLY A 27 0.50 -2.40 2.45
C GLY A 27 0.32 -1.67 3.78
N GLU A 28 -0.94 -1.44 4.12
CA GLU A 28 -1.39 -0.72 5.31
C GLU A 28 -2.70 -1.30 5.83
N GLU A 29 -2.99 -1.07 7.12
CA GLU A 29 -4.28 -1.38 7.70
C GLU A 29 -5.29 -0.28 7.32
N LYS A 30 -6.45 -0.69 6.79
CA LYS A 30 -7.55 0.21 6.41
C LYS A 30 -8.89 -0.29 6.94
N PRO A 31 -9.85 0.63 7.17
CA PRO A 31 -11.19 0.26 7.58
C PRO A 31 -11.92 -0.48 6.45
N PHE A 32 -12.74 -1.46 6.81
CA PHE A 32 -13.62 -2.19 5.89
C PHE A 32 -14.78 -1.28 5.47
N THR A 33 -14.51 -0.36 4.55
CA THR A 33 -15.49 0.57 3.97
C THR A 33 -15.87 0.13 2.56
N PRO A 34 -17.04 0.55 2.05
CA PRO A 34 -17.46 0.26 0.67
C PRO A 34 -16.44 0.70 -0.39
N TYR A 35 -15.69 1.78 -0.13
CA TYR A 35 -14.63 2.25 -1.02
C TYR A 35 -13.53 1.20 -1.21
N TRP A 36 -12.99 0.66 -0.11
CA TRP A 36 -11.92 -0.33 -0.18
C TRP A 36 -12.40 -1.69 -0.66
N CYS A 37 -13.65 -2.07 -0.36
CA CYS A 37 -14.25 -3.29 -0.91
C CYS A 37 -14.31 -3.22 -2.43
N ARG A 38 -14.81 -2.10 -2.99
CA ARG A 38 -14.82 -1.91 -4.44
C ARG A 38 -13.42 -1.96 -5.05
N ARG A 39 -12.40 -1.42 -4.38
CA ARG A 39 -11.02 -1.48 -4.87
C ARG A 39 -10.41 -2.88 -4.83
N LEU A 40 -10.85 -3.73 -3.90
CA LEU A 40 -10.53 -5.15 -3.90
C LEU A 40 -11.19 -5.84 -5.10
N ASP A 41 -12.46 -5.56 -5.35
CA ASP A 41 -13.23 -6.15 -6.45
C ASP A 41 -12.68 -5.71 -7.83
N ASP A 42 -12.28 -4.45 -7.96
CA ASP A 42 -11.63 -3.89 -9.16
C ASP A 42 -10.21 -4.47 -9.37
N GLY A 43 -9.62 -5.10 -8.35
CA GLY A 43 -8.25 -5.62 -8.38
C GLY A 43 -7.16 -4.54 -8.29
N ASP A 44 -7.52 -3.32 -7.91
CA ASP A 44 -6.58 -2.21 -7.69
C ASP A 44 -5.77 -2.40 -6.40
N VAL A 45 -6.37 -3.05 -5.39
CA VAL A 45 -5.70 -3.42 -4.15
C VAL A 45 -5.89 -4.92 -3.88
N THR A 46 -4.98 -5.49 -3.10
CA THR A 46 -5.02 -6.89 -2.67
C THR A 46 -4.98 -6.97 -1.16
N GLY A 47 -5.86 -7.80 -0.59
CA GLY A 47 -5.83 -8.12 0.83
C GLY A 47 -4.66 -9.04 1.16
N PHE A 48 -4.02 -8.85 2.31
CA PHE A 48 -2.99 -9.76 2.80
C PHE A 48 -3.10 -9.91 4.32
N ASN A 49 -2.64 -11.04 4.85
CA ASN A 49 -2.52 -11.24 6.29
C ASN A 49 -1.07 -10.99 6.70
N PRO A 50 -0.76 -9.92 7.46
CA PRO A 50 0.61 -9.65 7.89
C PRO A 50 1.17 -10.73 8.82
N ASN A 51 0.30 -11.59 9.37
CA ASN A 51 0.67 -12.67 10.29
C ASN A 51 0.90 -14.03 9.59
N GLU A 52 0.62 -14.17 8.30
CA GLU A 52 0.52 -15.51 7.68
C GLU A 52 1.83 -16.03 7.04
N ALA A 53 2.81 -15.19 6.71
CA ALA A 53 4.21 -15.62 6.51
C ALA A 53 5.14 -14.45 6.15
N GLN A 54 5.95 -13.98 7.09
CA GLN A 54 7.41 -13.96 6.96
C GLN A 54 8.10 -13.55 8.27
N PRO A 55 9.32 -14.05 8.53
CA PRO A 55 10.03 -13.88 9.78
C PRO A 55 10.36 -12.40 10.01
N ALA A 56 10.37 -12.02 11.29
CA ALA A 56 10.70 -10.70 11.81
C ALA A 56 11.64 -9.86 10.91
N VAL A 57 11.06 -8.96 10.12
CA VAL A 57 11.72 -7.72 9.72
C VAL A 57 10.86 -6.57 10.20
N THR A 58 11.19 -6.18 11.43
CA THR A 58 11.12 -4.84 12.01
C THR A 58 10.16 -3.85 11.35
N ALA A 59 9.12 -3.48 12.10
CA ALA A 59 8.48 -2.18 12.02
C ALA A 59 9.56 -1.09 11.90
N GLY A 60 9.70 -0.53 10.70
CA GLY A 60 10.76 0.39 10.35
C GLY A 60 10.21 1.49 9.46
N LYS A 61 9.70 2.53 10.13
CA LYS A 61 9.94 3.94 9.82
C LYS A 61 9.62 4.42 8.38
N ALA A 62 8.68 5.35 8.32
CA ALA A 62 8.53 6.31 7.25
C ALA A 62 9.89 6.74 6.68
N LYS A 63 10.11 6.50 5.39
CA LYS A 63 10.99 7.30 4.56
C LYS A 63 10.45 7.27 3.14
N ALA A 64 9.60 8.24 2.83
CA ALA A 64 9.43 8.70 1.46
C ALA A 64 10.79 9.25 1.01
N THR A 65 11.45 8.56 0.11
CA THR A 65 12.46 9.11 -0.78
C THR A 65 12.50 8.24 -2.01
N ASP A 66 11.91 8.73 -3.11
CA ASP A 66 12.53 8.56 -4.42
C ASP A 66 12.13 9.74 -5.31
N ALA A 67 13.01 10.73 -5.36
CA ALA A 67 13.12 11.64 -6.48
C ALA A 67 14.28 11.08 -7.32
N ASP A 68 13.95 10.22 -8.28
CA ASP A 68 14.85 9.85 -9.36
C ASP A 68 14.70 10.86 -10.50
N ALA A 69 15.79 11.58 -10.80
CA ALA A 69 16.00 12.20 -12.09
C ALA A 69 17.47 11.98 -12.48
N VAL A 70 17.70 10.74 -12.92
CA VAL A 70 18.61 10.27 -13.98
C VAL A 70 19.69 11.21 -14.54
N GLU A 71 20.90 10.70 -14.46
CA GLU A 71 22.17 11.06 -15.10
C GLU A 71 22.14 11.04 -16.65
N LYS A 72 22.85 11.96 -17.33
CA LYS A 72 23.43 11.71 -18.67
C LYS A 72 24.79 12.41 -18.91
N LYS A 73 25.78 11.54 -19.14
CA LYS A 73 27.12 11.70 -19.75
C LYS A 73 27.26 12.79 -20.83
N ALA A 74 28.43 13.45 -20.87
CA ALA A 74 29.47 13.27 -21.90
C ALA A 74 30.76 13.99 -21.47
#